data_AF-A0A5K1D8H7-F1
#
_entry.id   AF-A0A5K1D8H7-F1
#
_cell.length_a   1.000
_cell.length_b   1.000
_cell.length_c   1.000
_cell.angle_alpha   90.00
_cell.angle_beta   90.00
_cell.angle_gamma   90.00
#
_symmetry.space_group_name_H-M   'P 1'
#
loop_
_entity.id
_entity.type
_entity.pdbx_description
1 polymer ?
#
loop_
_entity_poly.entity_id
_entity_poly.type
_entity_poly.pdbx_seq_one_letter_code
_entity_poly.pdbx_strand_id
1 'polypeptide(L)'
;ARPLFKDRRKFPQMADPMLQGQYPMRGLYQALAVAAMCVQEQPTMRPLIADVVTALTYLASQTYDPDSQPVQSSRFAPGTPPRSRRESDRKQNGYSDRDRSIGSRNHNETEVHYSQ
;
A
#
# COMPACT_ATOMS: atom_id res chain seq x y z
N ALA A 1 11.23 -23.18 9.53
CA ALA A 1 10.21 -23.28 8.46
C ALA A 1 10.25 -21.99 7.65
N ARG A 2 10.26 -22.05 6.31
CA ARG A 2 10.11 -20.82 5.49
C ARG A 2 8.64 -20.43 5.53
N PRO A 3 8.25 -19.32 6.14
CA PRO A 3 6.85 -19.07 6.33
C PRO A 3 6.19 -18.74 4.99
N LEU A 4 4.97 -19.25 4.77
CA LEU A 4 4.20 -19.18 3.52
C LEU A 4 3.69 -17.75 3.18
N PHE A 5 4.33 -16.70 3.71
CA PHE A 5 3.94 -15.30 3.52
C PHE A 5 4.30 -14.73 2.14
N LYS A 6 4.80 -15.54 1.20
CA LYS A 6 5.27 -15.06 -0.11
C LYS A 6 4.14 -14.69 -1.07
N ASP A 7 3.02 -15.42 -1.03
CA ASP A 7 1.91 -15.23 -1.96
C ASP A 7 0.64 -14.74 -1.25
N ARG A 8 0.41 -13.42 -1.29
CA ARG A 8 -0.82 -12.80 -0.75
C ARG A 8 -2.11 -13.42 -1.30
N ARG A 9 -2.07 -13.93 -2.53
CA ARG A 9 -3.21 -14.60 -3.19
C ARG A 9 -3.58 -15.93 -2.53
N LYS A 10 -2.66 -16.55 -1.80
CA LYS A 10 -2.87 -17.83 -1.10
C LYS A 10 -3.26 -17.65 0.37
N PHE A 11 -3.35 -16.41 0.85
CA PHE A 11 -3.69 -16.12 2.25
C PHE A 11 -5.02 -16.75 2.69
N PRO A 12 -6.09 -16.76 1.87
CA PRO A 12 -7.32 -17.48 2.23
C PRO A 12 -7.13 -18.99 2.44
N GLN A 13 -6.12 -19.61 1.83
CA GLN A 13 -5.81 -21.04 1.98
C GLN A 13 -5.06 -21.35 3.29
N MET A 14 -4.55 -20.32 3.98
CA MET A 14 -3.93 -20.46 5.30
C MET A 14 -4.93 -20.31 6.45
N ALA A 15 -6.15 -19.83 6.17
CA ALA A 15 -7.21 -19.80 7.15
C ALA A 15 -7.65 -21.23 7.50
N ASP A 16 -8.17 -21.39 8.71
CA ASP A 16 -8.70 -22.68 9.16
C ASP A 16 -9.85 -23.13 8.22
N PRO A 17 -9.76 -24.34 7.61
CA PRO A 17 -10.81 -24.89 6.76
C PRO A 17 -12.18 -24.98 7.46
N MET A 18 -12.21 -25.16 8.78
CA MET A 18 -13.44 -25.23 9.57
C MET A 18 -14.20 -23.91 9.65
N LEU A 19 -13.53 -22.78 9.37
CA LEU A 19 -14.20 -21.48 9.25
C LEU A 19 -15.03 -21.38 7.97
N GLN A 20 -14.82 -22.24 6.97
CA GLN A 20 -15.60 -22.27 5.72
C GLN A 20 -15.70 -20.90 5.02
N GLY A 21 -14.69 -20.04 5.14
CA GLY A 21 -14.70 -18.69 4.59
C GLY A 21 -15.47 -17.65 5.42
N GLN A 22 -16.00 -18.02 6.59
CA GLN A 22 -16.71 -17.14 7.51
C GLN A 22 -15.73 -16.35 8.38
N TYR A 23 -14.97 -15.46 7.76
CA TYR A 23 -14.06 -14.57 8.46
C TYR A 23 -13.86 -13.26 7.67
N PRO A 24 -13.55 -12.15 8.34
CA PRO A 24 -13.30 -10.90 7.65
C PRO A 24 -11.95 -10.99 6.93
N MET A 25 -11.96 -10.85 5.61
CA MET A 25 -10.74 -10.91 4.79
C MET A 25 -9.68 -9.89 5.23
N ARG A 26 -10.12 -8.69 5.66
CA ARG A 26 -9.24 -7.66 6.23
C ARG A 26 -8.58 -8.13 7.53
N GLY A 27 -9.35 -8.74 8.43
CA GLY A 27 -8.83 -9.28 9.69
C GLY A 27 -7.83 -10.40 9.46
N LEU A 28 -8.09 -11.30 8.50
CA LEU A 28 -7.14 -12.34 8.10
C LEU A 28 -5.80 -11.74 7.65
N TYR A 29 -5.83 -10.73 6.78
CA TYR A 29 -4.60 -10.10 6.29
C TYR A 29 -3.82 -9.38 7.39
N GLN A 30 -4.51 -8.74 8.32
CA GLN A 30 -3.88 -8.09 9.47
C GLN A 30 -3.24 -9.13 10.40
N ALA A 31 -3.95 -10.22 10.74
CA ALA A 31 -3.42 -11.30 11.55
C ALA A 31 -2.17 -11.94 10.92
N LEU A 32 -2.20 -12.17 9.60
CA LEU A 32 -1.04 -12.68 8.87
C LEU A 32 0.13 -11.69 8.85
N ALA A 33 -0.13 -10.39 8.78
CA ALA A 33 0.93 -9.38 8.89
C ALA A 33 1.60 -9.41 10.27
N VAL A 34 0.80 -9.50 11.35
CA VAL A 34 1.32 -9.64 12.72
C VAL A 34 2.16 -10.91 12.85
N ALA A 35 1.64 -12.05 12.39
CA ALA A 35 2.36 -13.32 12.40
C ALA A 35 3.68 -13.25 11.60
N ALA A 36 3.66 -12.59 10.43
CA ALA A 36 4.85 -12.40 9.61
C ALA A 36 5.93 -11.55 10.29
N MET A 37 5.56 -10.53 11.07
CA MET A 37 6.51 -9.76 11.87
C MET A 37 7.12 -10.60 13.01
N CYS A 38 6.30 -11.45 13.65
CA CYS A 38 6.76 -12.30 14.77
C CYS A 38 7.77 -13.37 14.36
N VAL A 39 7.66 -13.94 13.16
CA VAL A 39 8.54 -15.03 12.69
C VAL A 39 9.72 -14.54 11.84
N GLN A 40 10.01 -13.23 11.82
CA GLN A 40 11.15 -12.68 11.09
C GLN A 40 12.47 -13.33 11.54
N GLU A 41 13.35 -13.62 10.58
CA GLU A 41 14.69 -14.17 10.87
C GLU A 41 15.48 -13.20 11.74
N GLN A 42 15.38 -11.89 11.46
CA GLN A 42 16.03 -10.84 12.25
C GLN A 42 15.27 -10.55 13.54
N PRO A 43 15.87 -10.76 14.73
CA PRO A 43 15.19 -10.55 16.01
C PRO A 43 14.76 -9.10 16.26
N THR A 44 15.53 -8.13 15.77
CA THR A 44 15.25 -6.69 15.91
C THR A 44 14.01 -6.23 15.16
N MET A 45 13.53 -7.02 14.18
CA MET A 45 12.32 -6.74 13.42
C MET A 45 11.07 -7.36 14.06
N ARG A 46 11.23 -8.16 15.12
CA ARG A 46 10.12 -8.78 15.84
C ARG A 46 9.52 -7.74 16.81
N PRO A 47 8.19 -7.59 16.84
CA PRO A 47 7.53 -6.63 17.71
C PRO A 47 7.64 -7.02 19.19
N LEU A 48 7.48 -6.05 20.09
CA LEU A 48 7.33 -6.34 21.51
C LEU A 48 6.05 -7.14 21.74
N ILE A 49 6.05 -8.04 22.72
CA ILE A 49 4.87 -8.86 23.01
C ILE A 49 3.65 -8.01 23.40
N ALA A 50 3.86 -6.86 24.05
CA ALA A 50 2.81 -5.90 24.37
C ALA A 50 2.12 -5.34 23.12
N ASP A 51 2.88 -5.07 22.06
CA ASP A 51 2.35 -4.58 20.78
C ASP A 51 1.55 -5.67 20.06
N VAL A 52 2.04 -6.91 20.11
CA VAL A 52 1.34 -8.07 19.55
C VAL A 52 0.00 -8.27 20.25
N VAL A 53 -0.03 -8.25 21.58
CA VAL A 53 -1.27 -8.40 22.35
C VAL A 53 -2.24 -7.26 21.99
N THR A 54 -1.77 -6.02 21.96
CA THR A 54 -2.60 -4.86 21.60
C THR A 54 -3.22 -5.01 20.21
N ALA A 55 -2.41 -5.41 19.22
CA ALA A 55 -2.90 -5.63 17.87
C ALA A 55 -3.93 -6.77 17.81
N LEU A 56 -3.66 -7.90 18.47
CA LEU A 56 -4.58 -9.04 18.49
C LEU A 56 -5.88 -8.72 19.24
N THR A 57 -5.82 -7.97 20.33
CA THR A 57 -7.01 -7.49 21.05
C THR A 57 -7.87 -6.61 20.15
N TYR A 58 -7.26 -5.70 19.39
CA TYR A 58 -7.98 -4.89 18.42
C TYR A 58 -8.65 -5.75 17.34
N LEU A 59 -7.95 -6.75 16.79
CA LEU A 59 -8.53 -7.66 15.80
C LEU A 59 -9.68 -8.48 16.36
N ALA A 60 -9.57 -8.96 17.59
CA ALA A 60 -10.60 -9.75 18.27
C ALA A 60 -11.85 -8.92 18.60
N SER A 61 -11.71 -7.60 18.79
CA SER A 61 -12.86 -6.70 19.00
C SER A 61 -13.68 -6.43 17.73
N GLN A 62 -13.16 -6.78 16.54
CA GLN A 62 -13.89 -6.62 15.30
C GLN A 62 -14.88 -7.79 15.12
N THR A 63 -16.16 -7.47 15.04
CA THR A 63 -17.19 -8.48 14.75
C THR A 63 -17.20 -8.82 13.27
N TYR A 64 -17.26 -10.12 12.94
CA TYR A 64 -17.50 -10.55 11.57
C TYR A 64 -18.99 -10.37 11.23
N ASP A 65 -19.28 -9.38 10.40
CA ASP A 65 -20.59 -9.23 9.78
C ASP A 65 -20.46 -9.47 8.26
N PRO A 66 -21.02 -10.57 7.73
CA PRO A 66 -20.90 -10.92 6.31
C PRO A 66 -21.53 -9.89 5.37
N ASP A 67 -22.53 -9.13 5.84
CA ASP A 67 -23.23 -8.11 5.05
C ASP A 67 -22.54 -6.74 5.10
N SER A 68 -21.65 -6.53 6.07
CA SER A 68 -20.94 -5.27 6.29
C SER A 68 -19.78 -5.00 5.33
N GLN A 69 -19.47 -5.91 4.38
CA GLN A 69 -18.31 -5.81 3.49
C GLN A 69 -18.24 -4.44 2.79
N PRO A 70 -17.37 -3.51 3.22
CA PRO A 70 -17.16 -2.30 2.47
C PRO A 70 -16.23 -2.73 1.35
N VAL A 71 -16.77 -2.80 0.13
CA VAL A 71 -15.99 -2.84 -1.12
C VAL A 71 -15.29 -1.50 -1.26
N GLN A 72 -14.31 -1.23 -0.41
CA GLN A 72 -13.43 -0.10 -0.53
C GLN A 72 -12.00 -0.62 -0.42
N SER A 73 -11.49 -1.00 -1.59
CA SER A 73 -10.10 -0.83 -1.96
C SER A 73 -9.72 0.66 -1.92
N SER A 74 -9.86 1.32 -0.76
CA SER A 74 -9.31 2.65 -0.55
C SER A 74 -7.81 2.48 -0.37
N ARG A 75 -7.12 2.68 -1.49
CA ARG A 75 -5.68 2.89 -1.59
C ARG A 75 -5.21 3.72 -0.38
N PHE A 76 -4.22 3.20 0.33
CA PHE A 76 -3.39 4.01 1.20
C PHE A 76 -2.84 5.18 0.38
N ALA A 77 -3.44 6.36 0.52
CA ALA A 77 -2.90 7.62 0.03
C ALA A 77 -3.19 8.68 1.10
N PRO A 78 -2.17 9.23 1.78
CA PRO A 78 -2.35 10.33 2.71
C PRO A 78 -2.71 11.60 1.92
N GLY A 79 -3.88 12.17 2.22
CA GLY A 79 -4.20 13.59 2.13
C GLY A 79 -4.04 14.30 0.78
N THR A 80 -5.10 14.33 -0.03
CA THR A 80 -5.43 15.53 -0.84
C THR A 80 -6.95 15.75 -0.83
N PRO A 81 -7.46 16.95 -0.47
CA PRO A 81 -8.89 17.24 -0.55
C PRO A 81 -9.31 17.50 -2.01
N PRO A 82 -10.50 17.06 -2.44
CA PRO A 82 -10.96 17.25 -3.80
C PRO A 82 -11.39 18.72 -4.00
N ARG A 83 -10.68 19.43 -4.87
CA ARG A 83 -11.13 20.74 -5.35
C ARG A 83 -12.36 20.55 -6.23
N SER A 84 -13.44 21.22 -5.84
CA SER A 84 -14.70 21.32 -6.56
C SER A 84 -14.47 21.70 -8.03
N ARG A 85 -14.97 20.82 -8.90
CA ARG A 85 -15.29 21.04 -10.30
C ARG A 85 -16.00 22.39 -10.47
N ARG A 86 -15.36 23.35 -11.17
CA ARG A 86 -16.06 24.49 -11.77
C ARG A 86 -15.69 24.57 -13.24
N GLU A 87 -16.56 23.98 -14.02
CA GLU A 87 -16.71 24.14 -15.47
C GLU A 87 -17.05 25.60 -15.78
N SER A 88 -16.29 26.22 -16.69
CA SER A 88 -16.67 27.47 -17.37
C SER A 88 -15.81 27.65 -18.62
N ASP A 89 -16.46 27.46 -19.75
CA ASP A 89 -16.07 27.75 -21.12
C ASP A 89 -15.29 29.06 -21.35
N ARG A 90 -14.37 29.04 -22.32
CA ARG A 90 -14.36 29.98 -23.48
C ARG A 90 -13.25 29.68 -24.51
N LYS A 91 -13.71 29.17 -25.67
CA LYS A 91 -13.37 29.49 -27.08
C LYS A 91 -11.91 29.49 -27.62
N GLN A 92 -11.70 28.58 -28.58
CA GLN A 92 -11.23 28.77 -29.98
C GLN A 92 -10.35 29.98 -30.34
N ASN A 93 -9.15 29.74 -30.90
CA ASN A 93 -8.87 29.81 -32.36
C ASN A 93 -7.38 29.57 -32.65
N GLY A 94 -7.07 28.96 -33.80
CA GLY A 94 -5.70 28.71 -34.26
C GLY A 94 -5.02 29.90 -34.93
N TYR A 95 -3.69 29.89 -34.96
CA TYR A 95 -2.84 30.46 -36.02
C TYR A 95 -1.41 29.94 -35.88
N SER A 96 -0.78 29.74 -37.02
CA SER A 96 0.55 29.18 -37.27
C SER A 96 1.70 30.19 -37.09
N ASP A 97 2.91 29.64 -36.87
CA ASP A 97 4.19 30.12 -37.41
C ASP A 97 4.86 31.38 -36.78
N ARG A 98 6.04 31.18 -36.14
CA ARG A 98 7.36 31.66 -36.63
C ARG A 98 8.51 31.44 -35.63
N ASP A 99 9.52 30.79 -36.18
CA ASP A 99 10.96 30.77 -35.90
C ASP A 99 11.57 31.91 -35.04
N ARG A 100 12.42 31.54 -34.06
CA ARG A 100 13.80 32.08 -33.96
C ARG A 100 14.70 31.23 -33.07
N SER A 101 15.74 30.70 -33.72
CA SER A 101 16.93 30.07 -33.15
C SER A 101 17.74 31.02 -32.25
N ILE A 102 18.43 30.48 -31.24
CA ILE A 102 19.91 30.49 -31.09
C ILE A 102 20.29 29.79 -29.77
N GLY A 103 21.23 28.87 -29.85
CA GLY A 103 21.48 27.84 -28.85
C GLY A 103 22.43 28.19 -27.72
N SER A 104 22.69 27.18 -26.90
CA SER A 104 24.01 26.87 -26.34
C SER A 104 23.99 25.48 -25.71
N ARG A 105 24.90 24.64 -26.18
CA ARG A 105 25.36 23.40 -25.52
C ARG A 105 25.90 23.74 -24.14
N ASN A 106 25.73 22.80 -23.20
CA ASN A 106 26.77 22.14 -22.39
C ASN A 106 26.00 21.04 -21.61
N HIS A 107 26.38 19.75 -21.59
CA HIS A 107 27.75 19.29 -21.42
C HIS A 107 28.10 19.22 -19.94
N ASN A 108 28.18 18.04 -19.32
CA ASN A 108 29.20 17.64 -18.32
C ASN A 108 28.61 16.70 -17.25
N GLU A 109 28.76 15.39 -17.52
CA GLU A 109 28.90 14.33 -16.52
C GLU A 109 30.01 14.65 -15.52
N THR A 110 29.86 14.23 -14.26
CA THR A 110 31.00 13.87 -13.42
C THR A 110 30.60 12.75 -12.47
N GLU A 111 31.03 11.55 -12.83
CA GLU A 111 31.22 10.40 -11.98
C GLU A 111 32.24 10.74 -10.87
N VAL A 112 31.91 10.48 -9.60
CA VAL A 112 32.95 10.32 -8.56
C VAL A 112 32.61 9.13 -7.68
N HIS A 113 33.28 8.05 -8.01
CA HIS A 113 33.59 6.88 -7.21
C HIS A 113 34.44 7.31 -6.00
N TYR A 114 34.10 6.88 -4.78
CA TYR A 114 35.11 6.83 -3.69
C TYR A 114 34.85 5.65 -2.75
N SER A 115 35.78 4.70 -2.83
CA SER A 115 36.02 3.63 -1.88
C SER A 115 36.70 4.18 -0.63
N GLN A 116 36.29 3.71 0.55
CA GLN A 116 37.19 3.30 1.63
C GLN A 116 36.55 2.14 2.37
#